data_AF-A0A916R1R2-F1
#
_entry.id   AF-A0A916R1R2-F1
#
_cell.length_a   1.000
_cell.length_b   1.000
_cell.length_c   1.000
_cell.angle_alpha   90.00
_cell.angle_beta   90.00
_cell.angle_gamma   90.00
#
_symmetry.space_group_name_H-M   'P 1'
#
loop_
_entity.id
_entity.type
_entity.pdbx_description
1 polymer ?
#
loop_
_entity_poly.entity_id
_entity_poly.type
_entity_poly.pdbx_seq_one_letter_code
_entity_poly.pdbx_strand_id
1 'polypeptide(L)'
;MQTFLTPQWGNVTPFSLTSLEEIRPEAPEPFLLVDGEVDLEARTITLADQSVVEITPDIVGTIINPGFIEQTQRVVDFSANLTDEQKLVAEFWEDGGGTSFPPGTWMTFGQFVSARDNHTLDQDVKLFFNYG
;
A
#
# COMPACT_ATOMS: atom_id res chain seq x y z
N MET A 1 16.75 8.15 11.51
CA MET A 1 15.79 7.19 12.08
C MET A 1 14.44 7.51 11.49
N GLN A 2 13.85 6.60 10.71
CA GLN A 2 12.52 6.80 10.11
C GLN A 2 11.46 6.56 11.18
N THR A 3 10.55 7.51 11.37
CA THR A 3 9.45 7.41 12.35
C THR A 3 8.19 6.91 11.64
N PHE A 4 7.40 6.06 12.29
CA PHE A 4 6.10 5.66 11.77
C PHE A 4 5.22 6.89 11.56
N LEU A 5 4.66 7.04 10.35
CA LEU A 5 3.77 8.14 10.05
C LEU A 5 2.38 7.84 10.62
N THR A 6 1.95 8.67 11.59
CA THR A 6 0.58 8.69 12.14
C THR A 6 -0.03 7.31 12.45
N PRO A 7 0.56 6.49 13.33
CA PRO A 7 0.02 5.16 13.67
C PRO A 7 -1.41 5.21 14.23
N GLN A 8 -1.81 6.34 14.80
CA GLN A 8 -3.16 6.59 15.32
C GLN A 8 -4.19 7.04 14.28
N TRP A 9 -3.85 7.13 12.98
CA TRP A 9 -4.76 7.67 11.97
C TRP A 9 -6.08 6.88 11.87
N GLY A 10 -6.04 5.57 12.11
CA GLY A 10 -7.23 4.73 12.18
C GLY A 10 -8.20 5.08 13.33
N ASN A 11 -7.81 5.94 14.27
CA ASN A 11 -8.65 6.36 15.40
C ASN A 11 -9.33 7.72 15.16
N VAL A 12 -9.11 8.35 14.01
CA VAL A 12 -9.72 9.64 13.67
C VAL A 12 -11.21 9.45 13.37
N THR A 13 -12.06 10.35 13.86
CA THR A 13 -13.50 10.36 13.54
C THR A 13 -13.71 10.63 12.05
N PRO A 14 -14.32 9.71 11.29
CA PRO A 14 -14.60 9.93 9.87
C PRO A 14 -15.66 11.02 9.67
N PHE A 15 -15.64 11.69 8.51
CA PHE A 15 -16.64 12.71 8.18
C PHE A 15 -18.02 12.14 7.88
N SER A 16 -18.08 11.00 7.18
CA SER A 16 -19.32 10.41 6.66
C SER A 16 -19.51 8.93 6.97
N LEU A 17 -18.45 8.20 7.33
CA LEU A 17 -18.51 6.79 7.72
C LEU A 17 -18.87 6.66 9.20
N THR A 18 -19.66 5.63 9.54
CA THR A 18 -19.92 5.27 10.94
C THR A 18 -18.68 4.67 11.60
N SER A 19 -17.89 3.92 10.83
CA SER A 19 -16.67 3.23 11.27
C SER A 19 -15.78 2.88 10.06
N LEU A 20 -14.45 2.86 10.26
CA LEU A 20 -13.49 2.48 9.22
C LEU A 20 -13.46 0.97 8.97
N GLU A 21 -13.99 0.17 9.91
CA GLU A 21 -14.13 -1.28 9.78
C GLU A 21 -15.03 -1.66 8.58
N GLU A 22 -16.00 -0.82 8.21
CA GLU A 22 -16.93 -1.07 7.10
C GLU A 22 -16.24 -1.24 5.74
N ILE A 23 -15.06 -0.63 5.57
CA ILE A 23 -14.29 -0.64 4.31
C ILE A 23 -12.93 -1.31 4.44
N ARG A 24 -12.62 -1.88 5.62
CA ARG A 24 -11.34 -2.54 5.85
C ARG A 24 -11.30 -3.86 5.04
N PRO A 25 -10.32 -4.04 4.14
CA PRO A 25 -10.17 -5.31 3.43
C PRO A 25 -9.74 -6.42 4.40
N GLU A 26 -9.88 -7.66 3.95
CA GLU A 26 -9.28 -8.80 4.63
C GLU A 26 -7.76 -8.61 4.71
N ALA A 27 -7.16 -9.02 5.83
CA ALA A 27 -5.72 -8.98 5.98
C ALA A 27 -5.07 -9.90 4.93
N PRO A 28 -3.92 -9.50 4.35
CA PRO A 28 -3.21 -10.42 3.48
C PRO A 28 -2.74 -11.64 4.28
N GLU A 29 -2.70 -12.78 3.60
CA GLU A 29 -2.10 -13.99 4.15
C GLU A 29 -0.65 -13.71 4.59
N PRO A 30 -0.28 -14.06 5.84
CA PRO A 30 1.04 -13.76 6.37
C PRO A 30 2.15 -14.53 5.65
N PHE A 31 3.41 -14.17 5.93
CA PHE A 31 4.56 -14.88 5.38
C PHE A 31 4.64 -16.35 5.86
N LEU A 32 4.27 -16.61 7.12
CA LEU A 32 4.25 -17.96 7.69
C LEU A 32 2.83 -18.52 7.69
N LEU A 33 2.66 -19.76 7.24
CA LEU A 33 1.41 -20.53 7.30
C LEU A 33 1.17 -21.18 8.66
N VAL A 34 2.19 -21.16 9.52
CA VAL A 34 2.20 -21.76 10.86
C VAL A 34 2.78 -20.75 11.86
N ASP A 35 2.47 -20.94 13.14
CA ASP A 35 3.02 -20.11 14.21
C ASP A 35 4.54 -20.26 14.29
N GLY A 36 5.25 -19.14 14.26
CA GLY A 36 6.69 -19.09 14.38
C GLY A 36 7.25 -17.68 14.30
N GLU A 37 8.55 -17.57 14.54
CA GLU A 37 9.30 -16.31 14.48
C GLU A 37 10.41 -16.42 13.44
N VAL A 38 10.48 -15.43 12.55
CA VAL A 38 11.48 -15.37 11.48
C VAL A 38 12.71 -14.60 11.96
N ASP A 39 13.87 -15.21 11.85
CA ASP A 39 15.17 -14.53 11.96
C ASP A 39 15.78 -14.42 10.55
N LEU A 40 15.72 -13.22 9.98
CA LEU A 40 16.24 -12.95 8.64
C LEU A 40 17.78 -12.89 8.60
N GLU A 41 18.44 -12.55 9.71
CA GLU A 41 19.90 -12.51 9.78
C GLU A 41 20.47 -13.92 9.84
N ALA A 42 19.89 -14.77 10.69
CA ALA A 42 20.25 -16.18 10.80
C ALA A 42 19.68 -17.03 9.65
N ARG A 43 18.69 -16.52 8.91
CA ARG A 43 17.95 -17.24 7.85
C ARG A 43 17.25 -18.48 8.38
N THR A 44 16.64 -18.35 9.55
CA THR A 44 15.94 -19.44 10.23
C THR A 44 14.54 -19.03 10.66
N ILE A 45 13.70 -20.03 10.90
CA ILE A 45 12.38 -19.87 11.51
C ILE A 45 12.35 -20.71 12.78
N THR A 46 12.01 -20.09 13.91
CA THR A 46 11.74 -20.79 15.16
C THR A 46 10.25 -21.11 15.21
N LEU A 47 9.90 -22.40 15.20
CA LEU A 47 8.51 -22.86 15.26
C LEU A 47 7.97 -22.85 16.69
N ALA A 48 6.66 -22.98 16.84
CA ALA A 48 6.00 -23.00 18.15
C ALA A 48 6.52 -24.10 19.12
N ASP A 49 7.06 -25.20 18.59
CA ASP A 49 7.67 -26.28 19.37
C ASP A 49 9.16 -26.03 19.72
N GLN A 50 9.66 -24.83 19.43
CA GLN A 50 11.06 -24.38 19.58
C GLN A 50 12.05 -25.09 18.64
N SER A 51 11.58 -25.89 17.69
CA SER A 51 12.44 -26.38 16.61
C SER A 51 12.83 -25.23 15.69
N VAL A 52 14.05 -25.30 15.15
CA VAL A 52 14.59 -24.30 14.24
C VAL A 52 14.77 -24.93 12.88
N VAL A 53 14.18 -24.31 11.86
CA VAL A 53 14.31 -24.72 10.47
C VAL A 53 15.04 -23.64 9.67
N GLU A 54 15.84 -24.05 8.70
CA GLU A 54 16.46 -23.11 7.75
C GLU A 54 15.41 -22.63 6.74
N ILE A 55 15.54 -21.37 6.31
CA ILE A 55 14.69 -20.81 5.26
C ILE A 55 15.17 -21.34 3.91
N THR A 56 14.44 -22.31 3.37
CA THR A 56 14.75 -22.97 2.11
C THR A 56 13.52 -23.10 1.21
N PRO A 57 13.67 -23.31 -0.12
CA PRO A 57 12.53 -23.43 -1.03
C PRO A 57 11.61 -24.62 -0.75
N ASP A 58 12.10 -25.70 -0.14
CA ASP A 58 11.33 -26.92 0.14
C ASP A 58 10.27 -26.75 1.24
N ILE A 59 10.38 -25.71 2.07
CA ILE A 59 9.37 -25.38 3.09
C ILE A 59 8.30 -24.39 2.61
N VAL A 60 8.33 -24.02 1.32
CA VAL A 60 7.28 -23.22 0.68
C VAL A 60 6.04 -24.10 0.43
N GLY A 61 4.87 -23.60 0.81
CA GLY A 61 3.61 -24.35 0.76
C GLY A 61 3.32 -25.18 2.01
N THR A 62 4.27 -25.28 2.94
CA THR A 62 4.09 -25.97 4.23
C THR A 62 4.27 -25.02 5.42
N ILE A 63 5.41 -24.32 5.49
CA ILE A 63 5.72 -23.33 6.53
C ILE A 63 5.64 -21.92 5.95
N ILE A 64 6.18 -21.71 4.75
CA ILE A 64 6.20 -20.41 4.07
C ILE A 64 5.02 -20.31 3.10
N ASN A 65 4.34 -19.17 3.11
CA ASN A 65 3.23 -18.87 2.21
C ASN A 65 3.71 -18.76 0.75
N PRO A 66 3.27 -19.66 -0.16
CA PRO A 66 3.67 -19.63 -1.56
C PRO A 66 3.19 -18.36 -2.29
N GLY A 67 2.03 -17.82 -1.89
CA GLY A 67 1.49 -16.58 -2.47
C GLY A 67 2.36 -15.37 -2.13
N PHE A 68 2.92 -15.30 -0.93
CA PHE A 68 3.88 -14.25 -0.57
C PHE A 68 5.14 -14.29 -1.45
N ILE A 69 5.66 -15.50 -1.70
CA ILE A 69 6.83 -15.70 -2.56
C ILE A 69 6.52 -15.29 -4.01
N GLU A 70 5.38 -15.72 -4.55
CA GLU A 70 4.95 -15.35 -5.90
C GLU A 70 4.81 -13.83 -6.05
N GLN A 71 4.13 -13.16 -5.12
CA GLN A 71 3.95 -11.71 -5.12
C GLN A 71 5.30 -10.98 -5.03
N THR A 72 6.20 -11.44 -4.17
CA THR A 72 7.55 -10.87 -4.02
C THR A 72 8.36 -11.03 -5.31
N GLN A 73 8.35 -12.23 -5.91
CA GLN A 73 9.06 -12.48 -7.16
C GLN A 73 8.52 -11.60 -8.29
N ARG A 74 7.20 -11.40 -8.36
CA ARG A 74 6.58 -10.50 -9.32
C ARG A 74 7.07 -9.06 -9.17
N VAL A 75 7.25 -8.56 -7.94
CA VAL A 75 7.81 -7.21 -7.71
C VAL A 75 9.26 -7.14 -8.19
N VAL A 76 10.09 -8.13 -7.87
CA VAL A 76 11.49 -8.21 -8.34
C VAL A 76 11.55 -8.22 -9.86
N ASP A 77 10.82 -9.13 -10.51
CA ASP A 77 10.80 -9.28 -11.96
C ASP A 77 10.28 -8.03 -12.66
N PHE A 78 9.23 -7.41 -12.14
CA PHE A 78 8.68 -6.18 -12.69
C PHE A 78 9.68 -5.02 -12.57
N SER A 79 10.28 -4.84 -11.39
CA SER A 79 11.27 -3.78 -11.15
C SER A 79 12.51 -3.91 -12.04
N ALA A 80 12.95 -5.14 -12.32
CA ALA A 80 14.11 -5.42 -13.18
C ALA A 80 13.83 -5.13 -14.66
N ASN A 81 12.56 -5.10 -15.09
CA ASN A 81 12.16 -5.04 -16.49
C ASN A 81 11.27 -3.82 -16.82
N LEU A 82 11.31 -2.76 -16.00
CA LEU A 82 10.52 -1.54 -16.22
C LEU A 82 10.84 -0.88 -17.56
N THR A 83 9.81 -0.59 -18.35
CA THR A 83 9.92 0.28 -19.52
C THR A 83 10.07 1.75 -19.09
N ASP A 84 10.56 2.60 -19.98
CA ASP A 84 10.67 4.03 -19.71
C ASP A 84 9.30 4.68 -19.45
N GLU A 85 8.26 4.24 -20.17
CA GLU A 85 6.88 4.67 -19.91
C GLU A 85 6.44 4.30 -18.48
N GLN A 86 6.70 3.07 -18.02
CA GLN A 86 6.32 2.64 -16.67
C GLN A 86 7.05 3.43 -15.58
N LYS A 87 8.32 3.78 -15.80
CA LYS A 87 9.07 4.66 -14.88
C LYS A 87 8.47 6.05 -14.82
N LEU A 88 8.14 6.64 -15.97
CA LEU A 88 7.51 7.95 -16.03
C LEU A 88 6.13 7.96 -15.36
N VAL A 89 5.33 6.88 -15.52
CA VAL A 89 4.06 6.74 -14.80
C VAL A 89 4.30 6.66 -13.29
N ALA A 90 5.30 5.92 -12.83
CA ALA A 90 5.63 5.85 -11.41
C ALA A 90 6.07 7.22 -10.86
N GLU A 91 6.95 7.93 -11.55
CA GLU A 91 7.40 9.28 -11.17
C GLU A 91 6.26 10.30 -11.15
N PHE A 92 5.33 10.20 -12.12
CA PHE A 92 4.17 11.09 -12.18
C PHE A 92 3.26 10.95 -10.94
N TRP A 93 3.10 9.72 -10.43
CA TRP A 93 2.23 9.42 -9.27
C TRP A 93 2.96 9.39 -7.93
N GLU A 94 4.28 9.57 -7.91
CA GLU A 94 5.07 9.52 -6.67
C GLU A 94 4.83 10.73 -5.77
N ASP A 95 4.37 11.86 -6.33
CA ASP A 95 4.10 13.10 -5.60
C ASP A 95 5.29 13.53 -4.72
N GLY A 96 6.47 13.58 -5.35
CA GLY A 96 7.76 13.82 -4.71
C GLY A 96 7.97 15.20 -4.09
N GLY A 97 9.17 15.39 -3.54
CA GLY A 97 9.53 16.62 -2.82
C GLY A 97 9.29 17.90 -3.62
N GLY A 98 8.40 18.76 -3.11
CA GLY A 98 8.04 20.04 -3.75
C GLY A 98 6.71 20.02 -4.50
N THR A 99 6.04 18.86 -4.62
CA THR A 99 4.66 18.76 -5.07
C THR A 99 3.68 18.71 -3.89
N SER A 100 2.39 18.73 -4.19
CA SER A 100 1.36 18.33 -3.23
C SER A 100 1.46 16.84 -2.94
N PHE A 101 1.05 16.40 -1.75
CA PHE A 101 0.77 14.99 -1.46
C PHE A 101 -0.43 14.48 -2.29
N PRO A 102 -0.68 13.17 -2.37
CA PRO A 102 -1.73 12.60 -3.22
C PRO A 102 -3.10 13.27 -3.12
N PRO A 103 -3.62 13.67 -1.94
CA PRO A 103 -4.88 14.41 -1.87
C PRO A 103 -4.86 15.73 -2.66
N GLY A 104 -3.75 16.47 -2.64
CA GLY A 104 -3.62 17.73 -3.38
C GLY A 104 -3.43 17.54 -4.89
N THR A 105 -2.84 16.42 -5.32
CA THR A 105 -2.79 16.04 -6.74
C THR A 105 -4.20 15.76 -7.29
N TRP A 106 -5.03 15.04 -6.53
CA TRP A 106 -6.45 14.87 -6.87
C TRP A 106 -7.23 16.19 -6.91
N MET A 107 -6.95 17.13 -6.00
CA MET A 107 -7.53 18.48 -6.04
C MET A 107 -7.12 19.26 -7.30
N THR A 108 -5.89 19.09 -7.76
CA THR A 108 -5.40 19.70 -9.01
C THR A 108 -6.15 19.18 -10.22
N PHE A 109 -6.45 17.86 -10.27
CA PHE A 109 -7.32 17.32 -11.32
C PHE A 109 -8.75 17.88 -11.25
N GLY A 110 -9.30 18.06 -10.05
CA GLY A 110 -10.59 18.71 -9.87
C GLY A 110 -10.62 20.14 -10.43
N GLN A 111 -9.57 20.93 -10.21
CA GLN A 111 -9.42 22.28 -10.78
C GLN A 111 -9.34 22.25 -12.30
N PHE A 112 -8.60 21.29 -12.87
CA PHE A 112 -8.54 21.12 -14.31
C PHE A 112 -9.93 20.81 -14.91
N VAL A 113 -10.69 19.89 -14.29
CA VAL A 113 -12.05 19.55 -14.74
C VAL A 113 -12.98 20.77 -14.67
N SER A 114 -12.96 21.50 -13.55
CA SER A 114 -13.74 22.74 -13.38
C SER A 114 -13.47 23.75 -14.49
N ALA A 115 -12.18 24.01 -14.79
CA ALA A 115 -11.78 24.96 -15.82
C ALA A 115 -12.14 24.47 -17.24
N ARG A 116 -11.91 23.19 -17.53
CA ARG A 116 -12.21 22.57 -18.83
C ARG A 116 -13.71 22.65 -19.15
N ASP A 117 -14.55 22.38 -18.15
CA ASP A 117 -16.00 22.27 -18.30
C ASP A 117 -16.74 23.59 -18.01
N ASN A 118 -15.99 24.66 -17.70
CA ASN A 118 -16.50 26.00 -17.38
C ASN A 118 -17.60 25.97 -16.32
N HIS A 119 -17.28 25.34 -15.19
CA HIS A 119 -18.20 25.22 -14.07
C HIS A 119 -18.64 26.57 -13.48
N THR A 120 -19.87 26.60 -12.99
CA THR A 120 -20.33 27.65 -12.08
C THR A 120 -19.86 27.38 -10.65
N LEU A 121 -19.94 28.40 -9.80
CA LEU A 121 -19.67 28.25 -8.36
C LEU A 121 -20.48 27.10 -7.73
N ASP A 122 -21.76 26.97 -8.07
CA ASP A 122 -22.63 25.93 -7.53
C ASP A 122 -22.19 24.51 -7.94
N GLN A 123 -21.59 24.37 -9.13
CA GLN A 123 -21.05 23.09 -9.60
C GLN A 123 -19.72 22.77 -8.90
N ASP A 124 -18.85 23.77 -8.74
CA ASP A 124 -17.57 23.59 -8.06
C ASP A 124 -17.73 23.28 -6.57
N VAL A 125 -18.67 23.93 -5.88
CA VAL A 125 -18.97 23.60 -4.48
C VAL A 125 -19.36 22.13 -4.35
N LYS A 126 -20.17 21.60 -5.26
CA LYS A 126 -20.53 20.17 -5.25
C LYS A 126 -19.34 19.29 -5.56
N LEU A 127 -18.51 19.64 -6.55
CA LEU A 127 -17.34 18.86 -6.90
C LEU A 127 -16.37 18.74 -5.71
N PHE A 128 -15.91 19.88 -5.19
CA PHE A 128 -14.86 19.91 -4.18
C PHE A 128 -15.33 19.47 -2.79
N PHE A 129 -16.60 19.64 -2.44
CA PHE A 129 -17.14 19.12 -1.18
C PHE A 129 -17.21 17.58 -1.16
N ASN A 130 -17.37 16.93 -2.31
CA ASN A 130 -17.38 15.46 -2.39
C ASN A 130 -15.99 14.85 -2.60
N TYR A 131 -15.02 15.63 -3.09
CA TYR A 131 -13.64 15.17 -3.31
C TYR A 131 -12.76 15.23 -2.04
N GLY A 132 -13.10 16.09 -1.08
CA GLY A 132 -12.33 16.35 0.14
C GLY A 132 -12.91 15.72 1.40
#